data_AF-A0AAJ2YC42-F1
#
_entry.id   AF-A0AAJ2YC42-F1
#
_cell.length_a   1.000
_cell.length_b   1.000
_cell.length_c   1.000
_cell.angle_alpha   90.00
_cell.angle_beta   90.00
_cell.angle_gamma   90.00
#
_symmetry.space_group_name_H-M   'P 1'
#
loop_
_entity.id
_entity.type
_entity.pdbx_description
1 polymer ?
#
loop_
_entity_poly.entity_id
_entity_poly.type
_entity_poly.pdbx_seq_one_letter_code
_entity_poly.pdbx_strand_id
1 'polypeptide(L)' 'ERRIIKVRLLRRWGPARIAHFLHLVPSTVHRVLTRYRLARLSHLDRTTGRVVRRYERARPGELVHVDI' A
#
# COMPACT_ATOMS: atom_id res chain seq x y z
N GLU A 1 -18.07 0.85 -2.80
CA GLU A 1 -17.04 -0.23 -2.81
C GLU A 1 -16.54 -0.58 -4.21
N ARG A 2 -17.40 -0.80 -5.22
CA ARG A 2 -17.00 -1.17 -6.59
C ARG A 2 -15.94 -0.25 -7.23
N ARG A 3 -15.99 1.07 -6.99
CA ARG A 3 -14.96 2.03 -7.46
C ARG A 3 -13.57 1.75 -6.88
N ILE A 4 -13.50 1.42 -5.58
CA ILE A 4 -12.23 1.06 -4.90
C ILE A 4 -11.64 -0.20 -5.53
N ILE A 5 -12.48 -1.22 -5.74
CA ILE A 5 -12.08 -2.50 -6.36
C ILE A 5 -11.62 -2.27 -7.80
N LYS A 6 -12.35 -1.48 -8.59
CA LYS A 6 -12.00 -1.16 -9.98
C LYS A 6 -10.63 -0.47 -10.07
N VAL A 7 -10.39 0.57 -9.26
CA VAL A 7 -9.09 1.27 -9.25
C VAL A 7 -7.98 0.34 -8.77
N ARG A 8 -8.26 -0.49 -7.75
CA ARG A 8 -7.32 -1.50 -7.25
C ARG A 8 -6.88 -2.47 -8.34
N LEU A 9 -7.82 -3.01 -9.11
CA LEU A 9 -7.54 -3.99 -10.16
C LEU A 9 -6.84 -3.35 -11.37
N LEU A 10 -7.31 -2.18 -11.81
CA LEU A 10 -6.76 -1.51 -12.99
C LEU A 10 -5.38 -0.89 -12.76
N ARG A 11 -5.18 -0.26 -11.60
CA ARG A 11 -3.97 0.53 -11.33
C ARG A 11 -3.00 -0.12 -10.34
N ARG A 12 -3.41 -1.20 -9.66
CA ARG A 12 -2.61 -1.89 -8.62
C ARG A 12 -2.13 -0.98 -7.50
N TRP A 13 -2.83 0.14 -7.28
CA TRP A 13 -2.46 1.12 -6.27
C TRP A 13 -2.72 0.61 -4.85
N GLY A 14 -1.91 1.09 -3.91
CA GLY A 14 -2.12 0.88 -2.48
C GLY A 14 -3.26 1.75 -1.94
N PRO A 15 -3.74 1.45 -0.72
CA PRO A 15 -4.93 2.08 -0.13
C PRO A 15 -4.82 3.60 -0.06
N ALA A 16 -3.64 4.16 0.28
CA ALA A 16 -3.43 5.60 0.36
C ALA A 16 -3.61 6.34 -0.98
N ARG A 17 -3.14 5.77 -2.11
CA ARG A 17 -3.28 6.42 -3.43
C ARG A 17 -4.73 6.34 -3.91
N ILE A 18 -5.37 5.19 -3.69
CA ILE A 18 -6.77 5.00 -4.03
C ILE A 18 -7.65 5.95 -3.21
N ALA A 19 -7.35 6.11 -1.93
CA ALA A 19 -8.01 7.03 -1.02
C ALA A 19 -7.89 8.48 -1.50
N HIS A 20 -6.67 8.93 -1.82
CA HIS A 20 -6.44 10.26 -2.37
C HIS A 20 -7.20 10.48 -3.70
N PHE A 21 -7.10 9.53 -4.64
CA PHE A 21 -7.75 9.62 -5.95
C PHE A 21 -9.29 9.61 -5.89
N LEU A 22 -9.86 8.90 -4.92
CA LEU A 22 -11.31 8.81 -4.74
C LEU A 22 -11.85 9.81 -3.72
N HIS A 23 -11.00 10.66 -3.14
CA HIS A 23 -11.32 11.56 -2.02
C HIS A 23 -11.99 10.83 -0.84
N LEU A 24 -11.44 9.67 -0.48
CA LEU A 24 -11.91 8.83 0.62
C LEU A 24 -10.85 8.73 1.73
N VAL A 25 -11.29 8.34 2.92
CA VAL A 25 -10.37 8.04 4.03
C VAL A 25 -9.61 6.73 3.73
N PRO A 26 -8.28 6.66 3.93
CA PRO A 26 -7.49 5.44 3.71
C PRO A 26 -7.97 4.22 4.50
N SER A 27 -8.49 4.42 5.72
CA SER A 27 -9.04 3.35 6.55
C SER A 27 -10.27 2.69 5.91
N THR A 28 -11.13 3.48 5.26
CA THR A 28 -12.29 2.97 4.50
C THR A 28 -11.84 2.12 3.32
N VAL A 29 -10.84 2.60 2.57
CA VAL A 29 -10.27 1.83 1.45
C VAL A 29 -9.65 0.53 1.95
N HIS A 30 -8.88 0.58 3.02
CA HIS A 30 -8.28 -0.62 3.64
C HIS A 30 -9.36 -1.62 4.08
N ARG A 31 -10.43 -1.16 4.75
CA ARG A 31 -11.52 -2.01 5.22
C ARG A 31 -12.23 -2.69 4.05
N VAL A 32 -12.51 -1.96 2.97
CA VAL A 32 -13.09 -2.52 1.73
C VAL A 32 -12.13 -3.54 1.13
N LEU A 33 -10.86 -3.20 0.91
CA LEU A 33 -9.90 -4.15 0.34
C LEU A 33 -9.75 -5.42 1.21
N THR A 34 -9.85 -5.30 2.53
CA THR A 34 -9.73 -6.46 3.45
C THR A 34 -10.96 -7.36 3.34
N ARG A 35 -12.15 -6.76 3.32
CA ARG A 35 -13.43 -7.46 3.13
C ARG A 35 -13.45 -8.30 1.85
N TYR A 36 -12.91 -7.75 0.76
CA TYR A 36 -12.85 -8.43 -0.54
C TYR A 36 -11.55 -9.25 -0.74
N ARG A 37 -10.73 -9.47 0.31
CA ARG A 37 -9.43 -10.17 0.26
C ARG A 37 -8.42 -9.58 -0.73
N LEU A 38 -8.57 -8.31 -1.10
CA LEU A 38 -7.69 -7.53 -1.97
C LEU A 38 -6.68 -6.65 -1.18
N ALA A 39 -6.69 -6.74 0.16
CA ALA A 39 -5.80 -5.97 1.05
C ALA A 39 -4.37 -6.49 1.09
N ARG A 40 -4.13 -7.78 0.79
CA ARG A 40 -2.77 -8.33 0.78
C ARG A 40 -2.02 -7.80 -0.43
N LEU A 41 -1.18 -6.82 -0.17
CA LEU A 41 -0.21 -6.20 -1.08
C LEU A 41 1.19 -6.56 -0.60
N SER A 42 1.37 -7.77 -0.06
CA SER A 42 2.62 -8.18 0.57
C SER A 42 3.83 -8.04 -0.35
N HIS A 43 3.66 -7.84 -1.67
CA HIS A 43 4.70 -7.94 -2.69
C HIS A 43 5.06 -6.67 -3.47
N LEU A 44 4.46 -5.49 -3.27
CA LEU A 44 4.89 -4.31 -4.04
C LEU A 44 5.16 -3.08 -3.18
N ASP A 45 6.42 -2.94 -2.79
CA ASP A 45 7.16 -1.69 -2.87
C ASP A 45 6.80 -0.96 -4.16
N ARG A 46 6.36 0.28 -4.04
CA ARG A 46 5.75 1.03 -5.14
C ARG A 46 6.76 1.44 -6.21
N THR A 47 8.05 1.38 -5.90
CA THR A 47 9.15 1.77 -6.79
C THR A 47 9.80 0.56 -7.46
N THR A 48 9.80 -0.60 -6.79
CA THR A 48 10.53 -1.80 -7.25
C THR A 48 9.70 -3.08 -7.37
N GLY A 49 8.48 -3.11 -6.86
CA GLY A 49 7.62 -4.29 -6.90
C GLY A 49 8.11 -5.48 -6.07
N ARG A 50 8.90 -5.21 -5.02
CA ARG A 50 9.35 -6.22 -4.04
C ARG A 50 8.50 -6.20 -2.79
N VAL A 51 8.41 -7.33 -2.09
CA VAL A 51 7.88 -7.39 -0.73
C VAL A 51 8.58 -6.32 0.11
N VAL A 52 7.82 -5.46 0.81
CA VAL A 52 8.40 -4.61 1.86
C VAL A 52 8.90 -5.56 2.94
N ARG A 53 10.15 -6.01 2.79
CA ARG A 53 10.88 -6.68 3.86
C ARG A 53 11.07 -5.61 4.93
N ARG A 54 10.48 -5.85 6.09
CA ARG A 54 10.80 -5.09 7.29
C ARG A 54 12.32 -5.17 7.45
N TYR A 55 12.99 -4.02 7.49
CA TYR A 55 14.41 -3.97 7.80
C TYR A 55 14.58 -4.39 9.26
N GLU A 56 14.71 -5.69 9.51
CA GLU A 56 15.23 -6.19 10.78
C GLU A 56 16.75 -6.12 10.69
N ARG A 57 17.35 -5.15 11.38
CA ARG A 57 18.80 -5.09 11.55
C ARG A 57 19.13 -4.90 13.03
N ALA A 58 20.14 -5.62 13.46
CA ALA A 58 20.47 -5.85 14.87
C ALA A 58 21.22 -4.67 15.54
N ARG A 59 21.50 -3.57 14.82
CA ARG A 59 22.33 -2.47 15.33
C ARG A 59 21.73 -1.09 15.01
N PRO A 60 21.73 -0.16 15.98
CA PRO A 60 21.30 1.21 15.75
C PRO A 60 22.29 1.93 14.81
N GLY A 61 21.78 2.57 13.74
CA GLY A 61 22.56 3.41 12.82
C GLY A 61 22.51 3.05 11.32
N GLU A 62 21.90 1.93 10.92
CA GLU A 62 21.92 1.47 9.51
C GLU A 62 20.86 2.07 8.58
N LEU A 63 19.93 2.89 9.10
CA LEU A 63 18.87 3.51 8.29
C LEU A 63 19.13 5.01 8.11
N VAL A 64 19.88 5.37 7.05
CA VAL A 64 19.83 6.73 6.52
C VAL A 64 18.66 6.79 5.55
N HIS A 65 17.55 7.35 6.03
CA HIS A 65 16.38 7.64 5.20
C HIS A 65 16.67 8.95 4.45
N VAL A 66 16.84 8.88 3.13
CA VAL A 66 16.93 10.06 2.26
C VAL A 66 15.55 10.25 1.63
N ASP A 67 14.81 11.26 2.08
CA ASP A 67 13.67 11.79 1.34
C ASP A 67 14.21 12.69 0.22
N ILE A 68 14.00 12.31 -1.05
CA ILE A 68 14.09 13.22 -2.21
C ILE A 68 12.67 13.52 -2.69
#